data_AF-A0A357V0G8-F1
#
_entry.id   AF-A0A357V0G8-F1
#
_cell.length_a   1.000
_cell.length_b   1.000
_cell.length_c   1.000
_cell.angle_alpha   90.00
_cell.angle_beta   90.00
_cell.angle_gamma   90.00
#
_symmetry.space_group_name_H-M   'P 1'
#
loop_
_entity.id
_entity.type
_entity.pdbx_description
1 polymer ?
#
loop_
_entity_poly.entity_id
_entity_poly.type
_entity_poly.pdbx_seq_one_letter_code
_entity_poly.pdbx_strand_id
1 'polypeptide(L)'
;MTWLEGNGRDKRPAGERLRELLDRDEILRVPGAHNAFAGMIAKQAGFETLYISGGAVTASLGLPDLGIMTLDEMCNVVRSVSRTTDLPLIVDGDTGYGGVLNAMRVVKELELSGAGAVHIEDQLLPKKCGHLNDKRLVEPQEAAAKIAAAKAASSHLVIIARTDA
;
A
#
# COMPACT_ATOMS: atom_id res chain seq x y z
N MET A 1 15.18 21.47 -8.50
CA MET A 1 14.02 20.58 -8.22
C MET A 1 14.58 19.36 -7.52
N THR A 2 14.21 19.08 -6.27
CA THR A 2 14.85 18.03 -5.43
C THR A 2 14.94 16.65 -6.09
N TRP A 3 14.05 16.33 -7.04
CA TRP A 3 14.13 15.10 -7.83
C TRP A 3 15.31 15.05 -8.82
N LEU A 4 15.66 16.17 -9.46
CA LEU A 4 16.76 16.24 -10.44
C LEU A 4 18.14 16.32 -9.78
N GLU A 5 18.19 16.71 -8.50
CA GLU A 5 19.44 17.00 -7.78
C GLU A 5 19.89 15.85 -6.87
N GLY A 6 19.14 14.74 -6.80
CA GLY A 6 19.55 13.43 -6.25
C GLY A 6 19.89 13.35 -4.75
N ASN A 7 20.11 14.47 -4.07
CA ASN A 7 20.90 14.51 -2.83
C ASN A 7 20.08 14.59 -1.53
N GLY A 8 18.75 14.63 -1.62
CA GLY A 8 17.88 14.85 -0.45
C GLY A 8 17.04 13.66 0.01
N ARG A 9 17.12 12.49 -0.65
CA ARG A 9 16.28 11.33 -0.31
C ARG A 9 16.97 10.43 0.71
N ASP A 10 16.18 9.90 1.64
CA ASP A 10 16.64 8.86 2.55
C ASP A 10 16.99 7.59 1.75
N LYS A 11 18.21 7.10 1.92
CA LYS A 11 18.71 5.91 1.21
C LYS A 11 18.23 4.61 1.83
N ARG A 12 17.71 4.65 3.06
CA ARG A 12 17.18 3.45 3.74
C ARG A 12 15.88 2.99 3.07
N PRO A 13 15.65 1.68 2.96
CA PRO A 13 14.39 1.14 2.44
C PRO A 13 13.17 1.71 3.20
N ALA A 14 12.12 2.07 2.47
CA ALA A 14 10.91 2.64 3.06
C ALA A 14 10.28 1.72 4.12
N GLY A 15 10.37 0.40 3.95
CA GLY A 15 9.86 -0.57 4.91
C GLY A 15 10.63 -0.61 6.24
N GLU A 16 11.94 -0.33 6.24
CA GLU A 16 12.72 -0.20 7.49
C GLU A 16 12.33 1.07 8.24
N ARG A 17 12.26 2.19 7.51
CA ARG A 17 11.82 3.48 8.05
C ARG A 17 10.40 3.40 8.63
N LEU A 18 9.52 2.63 8.01
CA LEU A 18 8.17 2.40 8.54
C LEU A 18 8.18 1.56 9.82
N ARG A 19 9.03 0.53 9.93
CA ARG A 19 9.15 -0.25 11.19
C ARG A 19 9.59 0.65 12.34
N GLU A 20 10.57 1.52 12.11
CA GLU A 20 11.00 2.51 13.11
C GLU A 20 9.86 3.44 13.57
N LEU A 21 8.88 3.73 12.70
CA LEU A 21 7.69 4.50 13.06
C LEU A 21 6.68 3.67 13.86
N LEU A 22 6.54 2.39 13.53
CA LEU A 22 5.61 1.45 14.19
C LEU A 22 6.11 0.98 15.56
N ASP A 23 7.42 0.98 15.79
CA ASP A 23 8.05 0.57 17.05
C ASP A 23 8.00 1.68 18.13
N ARG A 24 7.47 2.86 17.81
CA ARG A 24 7.29 3.96 18.77
C ARG A 24 6.08 3.73 19.66
N ASP A 25 6.10 4.30 20.86
CA ASP A 25 4.98 4.21 21.81
C ASP A 25 3.76 5.03 21.36
N GLU A 26 3.96 6.08 20.56
CA GLU A 26 2.89 6.93 20.07
C GLU A 26 2.11 6.30 18.91
N ILE A 27 0.80 6.57 18.86
CA ILE A 27 -0.03 6.16 17.72
C ILE A 27 0.45 6.80 16.42
N LEU A 28 0.80 5.96 15.44
CA LEU A 28 1.19 6.41 14.11
C LEU A 28 -0.05 6.88 13.33
N ARG A 29 -0.10 8.18 13.02
CA ARG A 29 -1.19 8.78 12.23
C ARG A 29 -0.87 8.68 10.74
N VAL A 30 -1.77 8.07 9.97
CA VAL A 30 -1.56 7.75 8.55
C VAL A 30 -2.71 8.30 7.69
N PRO A 31 -2.63 9.54 7.19
CA PRO A 31 -3.68 10.09 6.32
C PRO A 31 -3.64 9.49 4.91
N GLY A 32 -4.79 9.41 4.25
CA GLY A 32 -4.91 8.97 2.87
C GLY A 32 -4.43 10.01 1.85
N ALA A 33 -3.63 9.59 0.87
CA ALA A 33 -3.11 10.43 -0.21
C ALA A 33 -3.26 9.74 -1.57
N HIS A 34 -4.39 9.98 -2.25
CA HIS A 34 -4.70 9.36 -3.55
C HIS A 34 -3.85 9.94 -4.72
N ASN A 35 -3.10 11.02 -4.51
CA ASN A 35 -2.18 11.58 -5.49
C ASN A 35 -1.00 12.31 -4.82
N ALA A 36 -0.01 12.72 -5.62
CA ALA A 36 1.20 13.37 -5.13
C ALA A 36 0.95 14.74 -4.46
N PHE A 37 -0.09 15.47 -4.90
CA PHE A 37 -0.43 16.77 -4.33
C PHE A 37 -0.97 16.65 -2.90
N ALA A 38 -1.90 15.72 -2.68
CA ALA A 38 -2.39 15.37 -1.35
C ALA A 38 -1.24 14.92 -0.43
N GLY A 39 -0.31 14.11 -0.96
CA GLY A 39 0.89 13.69 -0.23
C GLY A 39 1.80 14.85 0.19
N MET A 40 2.00 15.86 -0.68
CA MET A 40 2.76 17.06 -0.31
C MET A 40 2.11 17.84 0.83
N ILE A 41 0.79 18.03 0.76
CA ILE A 41 0.03 18.74 1.80
C ILE A 41 0.15 17.99 3.13
N ALA A 42 -0.04 16.66 3.12
CA ALA A 42 0.10 15.85 4.32
C ALA A 42 1.53 15.93 4.90
N LYS A 43 2.56 15.86 4.06
CA LYS A 43 3.95 16.06 4.53
C LYS A 43 4.15 17.44 5.15
N GLN A 44 3.65 18.50 4.53
CA GLN A 44 3.74 19.86 5.06
C GLN A 44 2.99 20.03 6.39
N ALA A 45 1.90 19.28 6.58
CA ALA A 45 1.17 19.20 7.84
C ALA A 45 1.89 18.39 8.93
N GLY A 46 3.07 17.81 8.64
CA GLY A 46 3.90 17.11 9.61
C GLY A 46 3.63 15.61 9.76
N PHE A 47 2.89 14.98 8.83
CA PHE A 47 2.72 13.53 8.83
C PHE A 47 4.00 12.82 8.34
N GLU A 48 4.36 11.72 9.00
CA GLU A 48 5.60 10.96 8.74
C GLU A 48 5.39 9.77 7.80
N THR A 49 4.14 9.40 7.52
CA THR A 49 3.76 8.31 6.62
C THR A 49 2.41 8.62 5.99
N LEU A 50 2.10 7.96 4.87
CA LEU A 50 0.87 8.15 4.11
C LEU A 50 0.24 6.81 3.74
N TYR A 51 -1.07 6.83 3.56
CA TYR A 51 -1.84 5.68 3.11
C TYR A 51 -2.31 5.87 1.67
N ILE A 52 -2.12 4.85 0.82
CA ILE A 52 -2.61 4.84 -0.56
C ILE A 52 -3.82 3.89 -0.61
N SER A 53 -5.02 4.46 -0.50
CA SER A 53 -6.29 3.72 -0.51
C SER A 53 -6.71 3.33 -1.93
N GLY A 54 -7.07 2.06 -2.15
CA GLY A 54 -7.63 1.60 -3.43
C GLY A 54 -8.93 2.32 -3.77
N GLY A 55 -9.81 2.50 -2.79
CA GLY A 55 -11.06 3.25 -2.94
C GLY A 55 -10.86 4.72 -3.29
N ALA A 56 -9.90 5.40 -2.66
CA ALA A 56 -9.64 6.81 -2.97
C ALA A 56 -8.98 6.99 -4.35
N VAL A 57 -8.07 6.08 -4.73
CA VAL A 57 -7.43 6.11 -6.05
C VAL A 57 -8.45 5.82 -7.14
N THR A 58 -9.23 4.74 -7.04
CA THR A 58 -10.28 4.41 -8.02
C THR A 58 -11.30 5.54 -8.16
N ALA A 59 -11.76 6.13 -7.06
CA ALA A 59 -12.64 7.30 -7.11
C ALA A 59 -12.02 8.49 -7.85
N SER A 60 -10.71 8.75 -7.66
CA SER A 60 -10.01 9.82 -8.38
C SER A 60 -9.86 9.56 -9.89
N LEU A 61 -9.95 8.29 -10.31
CA LEU A 61 -9.95 7.86 -11.70
C LEU A 61 -11.37 7.78 -12.30
N GLY A 62 -12.42 8.09 -11.53
CA GLY A 62 -13.80 7.90 -11.96
C GLY A 62 -14.22 6.43 -12.06
N LEU A 63 -13.55 5.55 -11.32
CA LEU A 63 -13.75 4.11 -11.32
C LEU A 63 -14.34 3.62 -9.98
N PRO A 64 -15.15 2.55 -9.98
CA PRO A 64 -15.60 1.91 -8.75
C PRO A 64 -14.51 1.05 -8.10
N ASP A 65 -14.55 0.93 -6.78
CA ASP A 65 -13.60 0.19 -5.97
C ASP A 65 -13.87 -1.33 -5.95
N LEU A 66 -13.88 -1.95 -7.13
CA LEU A 66 -14.30 -3.34 -7.36
C LEU A 66 -13.17 -4.25 -7.87
N GLY A 67 -11.91 -3.90 -7.58
CA GLY A 67 -10.74 -4.69 -8.00
C GLY A 67 -10.48 -4.66 -9.51
N ILE A 68 -10.93 -3.60 -10.20
CA ILE A 68 -10.73 -3.40 -11.64
C ILE A 68 -9.46 -2.62 -11.98
N MET A 69 -8.94 -1.86 -11.02
CA MET A 69 -7.68 -1.14 -11.18
C MET A 69 -6.53 -2.15 -11.19
N THR A 70 -5.60 -1.97 -12.12
CA THR A 70 -4.44 -2.83 -12.27
C THR A 70 -3.36 -2.52 -11.24
N LEU A 71 -2.46 -3.48 -11.00
CA LEU A 71 -1.29 -3.27 -10.16
C LEU A 71 -0.39 -2.14 -10.71
N ASP A 72 -0.23 -2.06 -12.03
CA ASP A 72 0.61 -1.04 -12.67
C ASP A 72 0.06 0.39 -12.44
N GLU A 73 -1.26 0.57 -12.47
CA GLU A 73 -1.90 1.85 -12.11
C GLU A 73 -1.63 2.22 -10.65
N MET A 74 -1.75 1.27 -9.72
CA MET A 74 -1.42 1.51 -8.31
C MET A 74 0.06 1.87 -8.13
N CYS A 75 0.97 1.12 -8.76
CA CYS A 75 2.40 1.39 -8.73
C CYS A 75 2.75 2.78 -9.26
N ASN A 76 2.04 3.29 -10.26
CA ASN A 76 2.23 4.65 -10.79
C ASN A 76 1.87 5.73 -9.76
N VAL A 77 0.81 5.52 -8.97
CA VAL A 77 0.44 6.41 -7.87
C VAL A 77 1.49 6.36 -6.77
N VAL A 78 1.87 5.16 -6.33
CA VAL A 78 2.89 4.94 -5.28
C VAL A 78 4.20 5.61 -5.66
N ARG A 79 4.70 5.41 -6.88
CA ARG A 79 5.93 6.01 -7.38
C ARG A 79 5.87 7.53 -7.38
N SER A 80 4.73 8.10 -7.77
CA SER A 80 4.53 9.54 -7.82
C SER A 80 4.49 10.16 -6.41
N VAL A 81 3.75 9.56 -5.48
CA VAL A 81 3.67 10.04 -4.09
C VAL A 81 5.01 9.85 -3.37
N SER A 82 5.65 8.68 -3.51
CA SER A 82 6.96 8.39 -2.92
C SER A 82 8.00 9.39 -3.42
N ARG A 83 8.07 9.63 -4.73
CA ARG A 83 8.99 10.59 -5.34
C ARG A 83 8.86 11.99 -4.77
N THR A 84 7.64 12.47 -4.58
CA THR A 84 7.38 13.85 -4.17
C THR A 84 7.51 14.06 -2.67
N THR A 85 7.23 13.03 -1.87
CA THR A 85 7.18 13.14 -0.40
C THR A 85 8.38 12.55 0.29
N ASP A 86 9.02 11.54 -0.31
CA ASP A 86 10.04 10.70 0.32
C ASP A 86 9.60 10.03 1.63
N LEU A 87 8.29 9.96 1.89
CA LEU A 87 7.73 9.31 3.09
C LEU A 87 7.48 7.82 2.83
N PRO A 88 7.56 6.95 3.86
CA PRO A 88 7.07 5.59 3.75
C PRO A 88 5.56 5.57 3.48
N LEU A 89 5.15 4.72 2.53
CA LEU A 89 3.76 4.57 2.12
C LEU A 89 3.20 3.22 2.54
N ILE A 90 2.01 3.21 3.13
CA ILE A 90 1.21 2.01 3.34
C ILE A 90 0.22 1.92 2.18
N VAL A 91 0.27 0.83 1.42
CA VAL A 91 -0.51 0.68 0.19
C VAL A 91 -1.61 -0.37 0.37
N ASP A 92 -2.80 -0.04 -0.09
CA ASP A 92 -3.89 -0.99 -0.27
C ASP A 92 -3.59 -1.97 -1.40
N GLY A 93 -3.28 -3.21 -1.05
CA GLY A 93 -2.98 -4.27 -2.01
C GLY A 93 -4.19 -5.09 -2.44
N ASP A 94 -5.41 -4.63 -2.13
CA ASP A 94 -6.66 -5.39 -2.29
C ASP A 94 -6.46 -6.83 -1.74
N THR A 95 -6.85 -7.85 -2.50
CA THR A 95 -6.67 -9.27 -2.15
C THR A 95 -5.34 -9.85 -2.68
N GLY A 96 -4.38 -9.00 -3.08
CA GLY A 96 -3.13 -9.41 -3.72
C GLY A 96 -3.24 -9.61 -5.25
N TYR A 97 -4.23 -8.98 -5.90
CA TYR A 97 -4.40 -8.96 -7.37
C TYR A 97 -4.45 -10.35 -8.04
N GLY A 98 -4.90 -11.37 -7.32
CA GLY A 98 -5.04 -12.74 -7.81
C GLY A 98 -4.69 -13.78 -6.76
N GLY A 99 -4.04 -14.85 -7.20
CA GLY A 99 -3.59 -15.95 -6.34
C GLY A 99 -2.26 -15.67 -5.64
N VAL A 100 -1.67 -16.73 -5.08
CA VAL A 100 -0.41 -16.68 -4.32
C VAL A 100 0.74 -16.04 -5.09
N LEU A 101 0.95 -16.41 -6.36
CA LEU A 101 2.02 -15.84 -7.19
C LEU A 101 1.78 -14.36 -7.51
N ASN A 102 0.51 -13.95 -7.65
CA ASN A 102 0.16 -12.54 -7.84
C ASN A 102 0.50 -11.72 -6.60
N ALA A 103 0.19 -12.23 -5.40
CA ALA A 103 0.54 -11.56 -4.15
C ALA A 103 2.06 -11.38 -4.00
N MET A 104 2.86 -12.37 -4.40
CA MET A 104 4.32 -12.23 -4.44
C MET A 104 4.78 -11.13 -5.41
N ARG A 105 4.18 -11.06 -6.61
CA ARG A 105 4.46 -9.98 -7.58
C ARG A 105 4.09 -8.61 -7.02
N VAL A 106 2.91 -8.48 -6.40
CA VAL A 106 2.44 -7.22 -5.78
C VAL A 106 3.45 -6.68 -4.78
N VAL A 107 3.97 -7.54 -3.90
CA VAL A 107 5.00 -7.17 -2.94
C VAL A 107 6.25 -6.62 -3.63
N LYS A 108 6.77 -7.33 -4.64
CA LYS A 108 7.98 -6.90 -5.37
C LYS A 108 7.78 -5.57 -6.09
N GLU A 109 6.67 -5.42 -6.81
CA GLU A 109 6.39 -4.22 -7.62
C GLU A 109 6.13 -2.98 -6.76
N LEU A 110 5.41 -3.14 -5.65
CA LEU A 110 5.14 -2.03 -4.73
C LEU A 110 6.41 -1.60 -4.00
N GLU A 111 7.24 -2.56 -3.57
CA GLU A 111 8.54 -2.28 -2.95
C GLU A 111 9.45 -1.51 -3.91
N LEU A 112 9.57 -1.95 -5.16
CA LEU A 112 10.32 -1.26 -6.22
C LEU A 112 9.75 0.14 -6.53
N SER A 113 8.45 0.32 -6.38
CA SER A 113 7.78 1.61 -6.59
C SER A 113 7.93 2.56 -5.40
N GLY A 114 8.48 2.09 -4.27
CA GLY A 114 8.79 2.90 -3.09
C GLY A 114 7.78 2.79 -1.94
N ALA A 115 6.97 1.74 -1.91
CA ALA A 115 6.10 1.45 -0.76
C ALA A 115 6.92 1.01 0.46
N GLY A 116 6.43 1.36 1.65
CA GLY A 116 6.94 0.87 2.94
C GLY A 116 6.16 -0.33 3.46
N ALA A 117 4.87 -0.40 3.14
CA ALA A 117 4.02 -1.55 3.44
C ALA A 117 3.00 -1.81 2.34
N VAL A 118 2.47 -3.03 2.34
CA VAL A 118 1.22 -3.38 1.66
C VAL A 118 0.30 -4.07 2.66
N HIS A 119 -0.99 -3.71 2.66
CA HIS A 119 -2.00 -4.58 3.25
C HIS A 119 -2.56 -5.53 2.20
N ILE A 120 -2.86 -6.78 2.58
CA ILE A 120 -3.58 -7.75 1.74
C ILE A 120 -4.77 -8.27 2.55
N GLU A 121 -5.96 -8.24 1.96
CA GLU A 121 -7.20 -8.64 2.60
C GLU A 121 -7.64 -10.08 2.28
N ASP A 122 -8.45 -10.65 3.17
CA ASP A 122 -9.01 -12.01 3.11
C ASP A 122 -10.35 -12.09 2.35
N GLN A 123 -10.74 -11.03 1.62
CA GLN A 123 -11.92 -11.10 0.77
C GLN A 123 -11.72 -12.04 -0.43
N LEU A 124 -12.80 -12.71 -0.82
CA LEU A 124 -12.90 -13.50 -2.04
C LEU A 124 -13.04 -12.56 -3.26
N LEU A 125 -12.27 -12.83 -4.32
CA LEU A 125 -12.38 -12.08 -5.57
C LEU A 125 -13.71 -12.33 -6.31
N PRO A 126 -14.28 -11.33 -7.03
CA PRO A 126 -13.85 -9.93 -7.02
C PRO A 126 -14.13 -9.29 -5.67
N LYS A 127 -13.16 -8.52 -5.18
CA LYS A 127 -13.26 -7.86 -3.88
C LYS A 127 -14.32 -6.77 -3.91
N LYS A 128 -14.86 -6.44 -2.73
CA LYS A 128 -15.77 -5.32 -2.55
C LYS A 128 -15.14 -4.29 -1.64
N CYS A 129 -15.49 -3.02 -1.86
CA CYS A 129 -15.17 -1.97 -0.90
C CYS A 129 -15.65 -2.38 0.50
N GLY A 130 -14.83 -2.12 1.54
CA GLY A 130 -15.14 -2.50 2.92
C GLY A 130 -16.47 -1.96 3.45
N HIS A 131 -17.00 -0.90 2.84
CA HIS A 131 -18.29 -0.29 3.17
C HIS A 131 -19.50 -0.93 2.47
N LEU A 132 -19.30 -1.92 1.60
CA LEU A 132 -20.36 -2.63 0.89
C LEU A 132 -20.76 -3.91 1.63
N ASN A 133 -22.04 -4.28 1.50
CA ASN A 133 -22.62 -5.51 2.05
C ASN A 133 -22.24 -6.76 1.24
N ASP A 134 -22.48 -7.93 1.85
CA ASP A 134 -22.26 -9.26 1.26
C ASP A 134 -20.82 -9.50 0.82
N LYS A 135 -19.87 -9.10 1.66
CA LYS A 135 -18.46 -9.49 1.55
C LYS A 135 -18.36 -10.99 1.83
N ARG A 136 -17.64 -11.69 0.96
CA ARG A 136 -17.31 -13.10 1.15
C ARG A 136 -15.83 -13.18 1.43
N LEU A 137 -15.45 -14.04 2.35
CA LEU A 137 -14.05 -14.24 2.73
C LEU A 137 -13.56 -15.57 2.19
N VAL A 138 -12.25 -15.67 1.98
CA VAL A 138 -11.59 -16.95 1.77
C VAL A 138 -11.44 -17.69 3.10
N GLU A 139 -11.17 -18.99 3.04
CA GLU A 139 -10.84 -19.73 4.26
C GLU A 139 -9.55 -19.18 4.91
N PRO A 140 -9.44 -19.16 6.26
CA PRO A 140 -8.28 -18.61 6.95
C PRO A 140 -6.93 -19.19 6.47
N GLN A 141 -6.91 -20.47 6.08
CA GLN A 141 -5.72 -21.14 5.56
C GLN A 141 -5.29 -20.59 4.20
N GLU A 142 -6.25 -20.20 3.34
CA GLU A 142 -5.95 -19.57 2.05
C GLU A 142 -5.38 -18.15 2.27
N ALA A 143 -6.00 -17.37 3.15
CA ALA A 143 -5.50 -16.05 3.53
C ALA A 143 -4.08 -16.15 4.11
N ALA A 144 -3.85 -17.07 5.06
CA ALA A 144 -2.54 -17.30 5.67
C ALA A 144 -1.48 -17.73 4.64
N ALA A 145 -1.82 -18.62 3.70
CA ALA A 145 -0.90 -19.04 2.64
C ALA A 145 -0.49 -17.87 1.73
N LYS A 146 -1.44 -16.98 1.41
CA LYS A 146 -1.18 -15.77 0.63
C LYS A 146 -0.27 -14.80 1.38
N ILE A 147 -0.53 -14.55 2.66
CA ILE A 147 0.31 -13.70 3.51
C ILE A 147 1.72 -14.29 3.68
N ALA A 148 1.85 -15.60 3.86
CA ALA A 148 3.15 -16.27 3.97
C ALA A 148 3.96 -16.11 2.67
N ALA A 149 3.34 -16.28 1.51
CA ALA A 149 3.99 -16.08 0.23
C ALA A 149 4.37 -14.61 -0.02
N ALA A 150 3.48 -13.67 0.29
CA ALA A 150 3.77 -12.24 0.25
C ALA A 150 4.98 -11.89 1.12
N LYS A 151 5.04 -12.44 2.35
CA LYS A 151 6.18 -12.25 3.25
C LYS A 151 7.47 -12.87 2.69
N ALA A 152 7.41 -14.05 2.08
CA ALA A 152 8.57 -14.68 1.46
C ALA A 152 9.13 -13.88 0.26
N ALA A 153 8.26 -13.14 -0.45
CA ALA A 153 8.68 -12.28 -1.55
C ALA A 153 9.26 -10.93 -1.09
N SER A 154 8.95 -10.47 0.12
CA SER A 154 9.39 -9.16 0.62
C SER A 154 10.89 -9.12 0.94
N SER A 155 11.59 -8.06 0.53
CA SER A 155 12.93 -7.76 1.04
C SER A 155 12.87 -6.96 2.35
N HIS A 156 12.23 -5.79 2.32
CA HIS A 156 12.07 -4.86 3.43
C HIS A 156 10.63 -4.42 3.64
N LEU A 157 9.75 -4.56 2.65
CA LEU A 157 8.32 -4.23 2.73
C LEU A 157 7.66 -4.85 3.98
N VAL A 158 6.82 -4.08 4.67
CA VAL A 158 5.98 -4.59 5.75
C VAL A 158 4.71 -5.19 5.17
N ILE A 159 4.33 -6.39 5.61
CA ILE A 159 3.09 -7.05 5.21
C ILE A 159 2.06 -6.85 6.31
N ILE A 160 0.92 -6.27 5.98
CA ILE A 160 -0.21 -6.07 6.89
C ILE A 160 -1.32 -7.02 6.44
N ALA A 161 -1.71 -7.96 7.30
CA ALA A 161 -2.87 -8.81 7.02
C ALA A 161 -4.14 -8.07 7.45
N ARG A 162 -5.00 -7.74 6.48
CA ARG A 162 -6.31 -7.16 6.75
C ARG A 162 -7.34 -8.29 6.81
N THR A 163 -8.23 -8.24 7.80
CA THR A 163 -9.38 -9.15 7.89
C THR A 163 -10.67 -8.36 7.91
N ASP A 164 -11.68 -8.85 7.18
CA ASP A 164 -13.04 -8.29 7.12
C ASP A 164 -14.07 -9.19 7.85
N ALA A 165 -13.60 -10.12 8.71
CA ALA A 165 -14.42 -11.05 9.53
C ALA A 165 -15.08 -10.41 10.76
#